data_AF-A0A4Y9YLI8-F1
#
_entry.id   AF-A0A4Y9YLI8-F1
#
_cell.length_a   1.000
_cell.length_b   1.000
_cell.length_c   1.000
_cell.angle_alpha   90.00
_cell.angle_beta   90.00
_cell.angle_gamma   90.00
#
_symmetry.space_group_name_H-M   'P 1'
#
loop_
_entity.id
_entity.type
_entity.pdbx_description
1 polymer ?
#
loop_
_entity_poly.entity_id
_entity_poly.type
_entity_poly.pdbx_seq_one_letter_code
_entity_poly.pdbx_strand_id
1 'polypeptide(L)'
;MPSVAATRDPDSRQVNNLLHTLRGEHYRHEQNIQRVKARAPVHSSTSNPTLPFDQIYAARAVEREPPATVRPSPPLRLGPAGVLEYAYPRGRVPGPRPPPSWSGLFHDDSRRKGGEPQADAECAWRSNALSLIYSQLLPPTGHNAVPIPRLTLLCLQYLDSLYSAQDASEAFAEDVIPYLPGHLRRDLMRWSAVHDPLPTTKLFALAESGGHVDGELVVVGPRASLPRNVFKTRRPSHASPAHSQIDSTAEEGGPDAEDSWDSPSFDERVPQPMQTLILLSITLPVNTLLSFPPTLTHLALLALPAPSPIFRLPRVCPLIEVLDISFNNWLSKPHADSQSVLERVEWDRWSRLKVLGLKGTGVGEEIVSRVNKGRWIDVDIVGVVSLEVALSNLSLDF
;
A
#
# COMPACT_ATOMS: atom_id res chain seq x y z
N MET A 1 -21.50 -5.54 -77.14
CA MET A 1 -21.66 -4.31 -76.34
C MET A 1 -20.64 -4.32 -75.21
N PRO A 2 -19.52 -3.58 -75.33
CA PRO A 2 -18.54 -3.45 -74.25
C PRO A 2 -18.82 -2.19 -73.42
N SER A 3 -18.82 -2.33 -72.09
CA SER A 3 -18.98 -1.24 -71.14
C SER A 3 -17.64 -0.52 -70.91
N VAL A 4 -17.65 0.80 -71.12
CA VAL A 4 -16.52 1.70 -70.91
C VAL A 4 -16.35 1.93 -69.40
N ALA A 5 -15.24 1.47 -68.84
CA ALA A 5 -14.85 1.76 -67.46
C ALA A 5 -14.17 3.14 -67.40
N ALA A 6 -14.82 4.09 -66.72
CA ALA A 6 -14.28 5.41 -66.45
C ALA A 6 -13.10 5.32 -65.47
N THR A 7 -11.93 5.73 -65.93
CA THR A 7 -10.72 5.93 -65.11
C THR A 7 -10.94 7.14 -64.19
N ARG A 8 -11.06 6.88 -62.88
CA ARG A 8 -11.10 7.93 -61.84
C ARG A 8 -9.68 8.39 -61.50
N ASP A 9 -9.45 9.69 -61.54
CA ASP A 9 -8.15 10.33 -61.26
C ASP A 9 -7.64 10.04 -59.83
N PRO A 10 -6.41 9.54 -59.69
CA PRO A 10 -5.80 9.19 -58.41
C PRO A 10 -5.51 10.42 -57.50
N ASP A 11 -5.37 11.61 -58.09
CA ASP A 11 -5.00 12.84 -57.37
C ASP A 11 -6.09 13.33 -56.42
N SER A 12 -7.37 13.04 -56.72
CA SER A 12 -8.51 13.40 -55.87
C SER A 12 -8.47 12.72 -54.49
N ARG A 13 -7.82 11.55 -54.38
CA ARG A 13 -7.68 10.82 -53.11
C ARG A 13 -6.55 11.36 -52.27
N GLN A 14 -5.54 11.97 -52.89
CA GLN A 14 -4.36 12.47 -52.19
C GLN A 14 -4.69 13.72 -51.37
N VAL A 15 -5.52 14.62 -51.92
CA VAL A 15 -6.00 15.82 -51.21
C VAL A 15 -6.89 15.43 -50.02
N ASN A 16 -7.78 14.47 -50.21
CA ASN A 16 -8.64 13.97 -49.12
C ASN A 16 -7.82 13.31 -48.01
N ASN A 17 -6.79 12.52 -48.36
CA ASN A 17 -5.89 11.95 -47.37
C ASN A 17 -5.12 13.04 -46.61
N LEU A 18 -4.60 14.06 -47.30
CA LEU A 18 -3.88 15.17 -46.67
C LEU A 18 -4.75 15.95 -45.68
N LEU A 19 -6.00 16.24 -46.06
CA LEU A 19 -6.96 16.90 -45.17
C LEU A 19 -7.34 16.03 -43.96
N HIS A 20 -7.43 14.72 -44.15
CA HIS A 20 -7.72 13.79 -43.05
C HIS A 20 -6.55 13.71 -42.06
N THR A 21 -5.31 13.76 -42.55
CA THR A 21 -4.10 13.79 -41.71
C THR A 21 -3.98 15.09 -40.95
N LEU A 22 -4.19 16.24 -41.61
CA LEU A 22 -4.11 17.56 -40.98
C LEU A 22 -5.18 17.77 -39.91
N ARG A 23 -6.42 17.29 -40.15
CA ARG A 23 -7.48 17.33 -39.13
C ARG A 23 -7.16 16.43 -37.93
N GLY A 24 -6.54 15.27 -38.17
CA GLY A 24 -6.12 14.36 -37.10
C GLY A 24 -5.00 14.90 -36.22
N GLU A 25 -4.03 15.61 -36.82
CA GLU A 25 -2.96 16.28 -36.07
C GLU A 25 -3.48 17.43 -35.21
N HIS A 26 -4.35 18.28 -35.77
CA HIS A 26 -4.92 19.40 -35.03
C HIS A 26 -5.68 18.91 -33.78
N TYR A 27 -6.47 17.84 -33.93
CA TYR A 27 -7.19 17.23 -32.79
C TYR A 27 -6.25 16.69 -31.70
N ARG A 28 -5.13 16.06 -32.07
CA ARG A 28 -4.13 15.57 -31.11
C ARG A 28 -3.41 16.71 -30.40
N HIS A 29 -3.08 17.77 -31.12
CA HIS A 29 -2.44 18.96 -30.58
C HIS A 29 -3.35 19.69 -29.58
N GLU A 30 -4.64 19.83 -29.92
CA GLU A 30 -5.65 20.44 -29.03
C GLU A 30 -5.88 19.62 -27.75
N GLN A 31 -5.93 18.28 -27.84
CA GLN A 31 -5.98 17.42 -26.65
C GLN A 31 -4.73 17.54 -25.76
N ASN A 32 -3.54 17.67 -26.35
CA ASN A 32 -2.31 17.86 -25.60
C ASN A 32 -2.26 19.22 -24.90
N ILE A 33 -2.69 20.30 -25.57
CA ILE A 33 -2.76 21.65 -24.99
C ILE A 33 -3.76 21.69 -23.83
N GLN A 34 -4.93 21.09 -23.98
CA GLN A 34 -5.97 21.15 -22.96
C GLN A 34 -5.65 20.30 -21.70
N ARG A 35 -4.54 19.54 -21.69
CA ARG A 35 -4.12 18.65 -20.57
C ARG A 35 -5.29 17.85 -19.99
N VAL A 36 -6.27 17.49 -20.82
CA VAL A 36 -7.47 16.80 -20.35
C VAL A 36 -7.02 15.40 -19.97
N LYS A 37 -6.90 15.19 -18.66
CA LYS A 37 -6.70 13.91 -18.01
C LYS A 37 -7.59 12.90 -18.73
N ALA A 38 -6.98 11.99 -19.50
CA ALA A 38 -7.67 11.09 -20.41
C ALA A 38 -8.86 10.44 -19.68
N ARG A 39 -10.08 10.95 -19.94
CA ARG A 39 -11.29 10.22 -19.61
C ARG A 39 -11.32 9.12 -20.65
N ALA A 40 -11.09 7.89 -20.20
CA ALA A 40 -11.32 6.71 -21.02
C ALA A 40 -12.68 6.84 -21.71
N PRO A 41 -12.82 6.43 -22.98
CA PRO A 41 -14.11 6.45 -23.64
C PRO A 41 -15.07 5.62 -22.80
N VAL A 42 -16.05 6.30 -22.21
CA VAL A 42 -17.22 5.66 -21.63
C VAL A 42 -17.89 4.99 -22.80
N HIS A 43 -17.70 3.68 -22.95
CA HIS A 43 -18.59 2.88 -23.76
C HIS A 43 -19.99 3.16 -23.23
N SER A 44 -20.80 3.85 -24.03
CA SER A 44 -22.23 3.98 -23.80
C SER A 44 -22.86 2.61 -23.96
N SER A 45 -22.74 1.78 -22.94
CA SER A 45 -23.64 0.66 -22.74
C SER A 45 -24.99 1.25 -22.35
N THR A 46 -25.85 1.41 -23.34
CA THR A 46 -27.29 1.40 -23.18
C THR A 46 -27.69 0.11 -22.46
N SER A 47 -27.71 0.16 -21.13
CA SER A 47 -28.29 -0.86 -20.25
C SER A 47 -28.71 -0.17 -18.95
N ASN A 48 -29.73 0.67 -19.07
CA ASN A 48 -30.60 0.99 -17.96
C ASN A 48 -31.68 -0.09 -17.92
N PRO A 49 -31.81 -0.82 -16.81
CA PRO A 49 -33.13 -1.04 -16.28
C PRO A 49 -33.16 -0.48 -14.85
N THR A 50 -33.10 0.84 -14.73
CA THR A 50 -33.73 1.48 -13.58
C THR A 50 -35.22 1.25 -13.72
N LEU A 51 -35.75 0.34 -12.89
CA LEU A 51 -37.17 0.26 -12.63
C LEU A 51 -37.69 1.67 -12.30
N PRO A 52 -38.81 2.12 -12.92
CA PRO A 52 -39.37 3.42 -12.64
C PRO A 52 -39.75 3.51 -11.14
N PHE A 53 -39.26 4.56 -10.47
CA PHE A 53 -39.44 4.81 -9.04
C PHE A 53 -40.92 4.81 -8.60
N ASP A 54 -41.82 5.09 -9.55
CA ASP A 54 -43.27 5.16 -9.31
C ASP A 54 -43.92 3.79 -9.09
N GLN A 55 -43.24 2.67 -9.41
CA GLN A 55 -43.76 1.32 -9.12
C GLN A 55 -43.43 0.81 -7.72
N ILE A 56 -42.47 1.44 -7.01
CA ILE A 56 -42.06 1.01 -5.66
C ILE A 56 -42.99 1.63 -4.60
N TYR A 57 -43.58 2.80 -4.90
CA TYR A 57 -44.42 3.57 -3.97
C TYR A 57 -45.84 3.82 -4.48
N ALA A 58 -46.30 3.10 -5.53
CA ALA A 58 -47.71 3.16 -5.91
C ALA A 58 -48.54 2.67 -4.72
N ALA A 59 -49.21 3.62 -4.06
CA ALA A 59 -50.09 3.39 -2.93
C ALA A 59 -51.05 2.27 -3.28
N ARG A 60 -50.85 1.12 -2.64
CA ARG A 60 -51.78 -0.01 -2.67
C ARG A 60 -53.08 0.50 -2.05
N ALA A 61 -54.01 0.90 -2.92
CA ALA A 61 -55.38 1.16 -2.53
C ALA A 61 -55.87 -0.04 -1.73
N VAL A 62 -56.43 0.26 -0.57
CA VAL A 62 -56.98 -0.69 0.39
C VAL A 62 -58.18 -1.36 -0.26
N GLU A 63 -57.96 -2.45 -0.99
CA GLU A 63 -58.99 -3.45 -1.20
C GLU A 63 -59.13 -4.24 0.12
N ARG A 64 -60.30 -4.08 0.74
CA ARG A 64 -60.76 -4.90 1.87
C ARG A 64 -60.77 -6.37 1.44
N GLU A 65 -59.71 -7.07 1.77
CA GLU A 65 -59.68 -8.52 1.81
C GLU A 65 -60.62 -8.99 2.93
N PRO A 66 -61.55 -9.93 2.69
CA PRO A 66 -62.44 -10.47 3.72
C PRO A 66 -61.62 -11.15 4.83
N PRO A 67 -62.13 -11.18 6.09
CA PRO A 67 -61.37 -11.63 7.24
C PRO A 67 -60.89 -13.08 7.05
N ALA A 68 -59.59 -13.23 6.78
CA ALA A 68 -58.93 -14.51 6.84
C ALA A 68 -59.05 -15.05 8.27
N THR A 69 -59.55 -16.28 8.35
CA THR A 69 -59.64 -17.09 9.56
C THR A 69 -58.33 -17.05 10.34
N VAL A 70 -58.42 -16.62 11.60
CA VAL A 70 -57.34 -16.60 12.59
C VAL A 70 -56.71 -17.98 12.65
N ARG A 71 -55.55 -18.16 11.99
CA ARG A 71 -54.71 -19.33 12.23
C ARG A 71 -54.07 -19.15 13.60
N PRO A 72 -54.21 -20.11 14.53
CA PRO A 72 -53.57 -20.02 15.83
C PRO A 72 -52.06 -19.94 15.64
N SER A 73 -51.47 -18.85 16.10
CA SER A 73 -50.01 -18.71 16.19
C SER A 73 -49.46 -19.85 17.04
N PRO A 74 -48.45 -20.60 16.57
CA PRO A 74 -47.87 -21.69 17.34
C PRO A 74 -47.31 -21.14 18.68
N PRO A 75 -47.44 -21.90 19.78
CA PRO A 75 -47.02 -21.44 21.09
C PRO A 75 -45.51 -21.14 21.09
N LEU A 76 -45.16 -19.91 21.47
CA LEU A 76 -43.79 -19.51 21.75
C LEU A 76 -43.27 -20.37 22.91
N ARG A 77 -42.33 -21.28 22.62
CA ARG A 77 -41.67 -22.08 23.65
C ARG A 77 -40.46 -21.31 24.17
N LEU A 78 -40.51 -20.90 25.43
CA LEU A 78 -39.34 -20.39 26.14
C LEU A 78 -38.38 -21.55 26.41
N GLY A 79 -37.13 -21.42 25.97
CA GLY A 79 -36.08 -22.37 26.28
C GLY A 79 -35.75 -22.38 27.78
N PRO A 80 -35.02 -23.41 28.28
CA PRO A 80 -34.72 -23.59 29.69
C PRO A 80 -33.90 -22.44 30.34
N ALA A 81 -33.33 -21.54 29.53
CA ALA A 81 -32.60 -20.36 29.99
C ALA A 81 -33.43 -19.05 30.00
N GLY A 82 -34.75 -19.11 29.75
CA GLY A 82 -35.61 -17.93 29.74
C GLY A 82 -35.43 -16.98 28.55
N VAL A 83 -34.64 -17.38 27.54
CA VAL A 83 -34.46 -16.63 26.29
C VAL A 83 -35.47 -17.13 25.26
N LEU A 84 -36.12 -16.21 24.56
CA LEU A 84 -37.02 -16.49 23.43
C LEU A 84 -36.24 -17.22 22.32
N GLU A 85 -36.41 -18.53 22.22
CA GLU A 85 -35.93 -19.31 21.07
C GLU A 85 -36.81 -18.98 19.86
N TYR A 86 -36.38 -18.00 19.06
CA TYR A 86 -36.84 -17.92 17.68
C TYR A 86 -36.43 -19.21 16.96
N ALA A 87 -37.34 -19.80 16.19
CA ALA A 87 -37.25 -21.14 15.60
C ALA A 87 -36.08 -21.40 14.60
N TYR A 88 -35.04 -20.56 14.60
CA TYR A 88 -33.81 -20.82 13.87
C TYR A 88 -32.57 -20.52 14.71
N PRO A 89 -32.31 -21.26 15.81
CA PRO A 89 -31.12 -20.97 16.61
C PRO A 89 -29.82 -21.35 15.88
N ARG A 90 -29.81 -22.37 15.00
CA ARG A 90 -28.64 -22.82 14.21
C ARG A 90 -29.00 -23.62 12.93
N GLY A 91 -30.19 -23.38 12.35
CA GLY A 91 -30.66 -24.09 11.16
C GLY A 91 -30.46 -23.31 9.87
N ARG A 92 -30.43 -23.99 8.72
CA ARG A 92 -30.49 -23.35 7.39
C ARG A 92 -31.73 -22.47 7.33
N VAL A 93 -31.57 -21.16 7.32
CA VAL A 93 -32.66 -20.23 7.09
C VAL A 93 -33.24 -20.54 5.71
N PRO A 94 -34.56 -20.77 5.56
CA PRO A 94 -35.18 -20.94 4.26
C PRO A 94 -35.05 -19.63 3.49
N GLY A 95 -34.10 -19.59 2.56
CA GLY A 95 -33.78 -18.45 1.72
C GLY A 95 -32.67 -18.79 0.74
N PRO A 96 -32.54 -18.04 -0.37
CA PRO A 96 -31.40 -18.19 -1.27
C PRO A 96 -30.11 -18.01 -0.47
N ARG A 97 -29.06 -18.78 -0.82
CA ARG A 97 -27.73 -18.57 -0.23
C ARG A 97 -27.33 -17.10 -0.44
N PRO A 98 -26.73 -16.45 0.55
CA PRO A 98 -26.24 -15.09 0.37
C PRO A 98 -25.26 -15.04 -0.82
N PRO A 99 -25.20 -13.93 -1.55
CA PRO A 99 -24.28 -13.77 -2.67
C PRO A 99 -22.83 -14.09 -2.23
N PRO A 100 -21.99 -14.68 -3.09
CA PRO A 100 -20.58 -14.95 -2.78
C PRO A 100 -19.77 -13.70 -2.35
N SER A 101 -20.23 -12.51 -2.73
CA SER A 101 -19.66 -11.24 -2.28
C SER A 101 -19.90 -10.93 -0.79
N TRP A 102 -20.85 -11.62 -0.15
CA TRP A 102 -21.22 -11.41 1.25
C TRP A 102 -20.62 -12.45 2.19
N SER A 103 -20.16 -13.60 1.68
CA SER A 103 -19.56 -14.65 2.52
C SER A 103 -18.26 -14.22 3.21
N GLY A 104 -17.58 -13.19 2.73
CA GLY A 104 -16.41 -12.61 3.40
C GLY A 104 -16.74 -11.73 4.61
N LEU A 105 -17.95 -11.16 4.67
CA LEU A 105 -18.37 -10.29 5.79
C LEU A 105 -18.71 -11.06 7.06
N PHE A 106 -19.06 -12.35 6.94
CA PHE A 106 -19.52 -13.18 8.06
C PHE A 106 -18.52 -14.29 8.44
N HIS A 107 -17.36 -14.36 7.79
CA HIS A 107 -16.43 -15.48 7.99
C HIS A 107 -15.53 -15.35 9.23
N ASP A 108 -15.49 -14.20 9.92
CA ASP A 108 -14.46 -13.93 10.94
C ASP A 108 -14.91 -14.06 12.41
N ASP A 109 -16.21 -14.16 12.70
CA ASP A 109 -16.67 -14.17 14.10
C ASP A 109 -16.89 -15.58 14.69
N SER A 110 -16.95 -16.63 13.86
CA SER A 110 -17.30 -17.98 14.35
C SER A 110 -16.13 -18.79 14.93
N ARG A 111 -14.88 -18.32 14.82
CA ARG A 111 -13.72 -18.87 15.55
C ARG A 111 -13.53 -18.24 16.95
N ARG A 112 -14.33 -17.25 17.34
CA ARG A 112 -14.22 -16.51 18.62
C ARG A 112 -14.91 -17.19 19.81
N LYS A 113 -14.66 -18.48 20.03
CA LYS A 113 -15.08 -19.14 21.28
C LYS A 113 -13.86 -19.74 21.98
N GLY A 114 -13.02 -18.86 22.51
CA GLY A 114 -11.88 -19.20 23.37
C GLY A 114 -10.49 -18.73 22.91
N GLY A 115 -10.40 -17.82 21.94
CA GLY A 115 -9.13 -17.38 21.36
C GLY A 115 -8.41 -16.33 22.21
N GLU A 116 -7.10 -16.53 22.38
CA GLU A 116 -6.14 -15.47 22.73
C GLU A 116 -6.42 -14.18 21.94
N PRO A 117 -6.06 -13.00 22.50
CA PRO A 117 -6.17 -11.73 21.80
C PRO A 117 -5.43 -11.81 20.46
N GLN A 118 -6.19 -11.93 19.37
CA GLN A 118 -5.71 -11.98 17.98
C GLN A 118 -4.73 -10.83 17.66
N ALA A 119 -4.87 -9.70 18.36
CA ALA A 119 -3.96 -8.56 18.29
C ALA A 119 -2.53 -8.90 18.70
N ASP A 120 -2.33 -9.72 19.74
CA ASP A 120 -1.00 -10.09 20.23
C ASP A 120 -0.31 -11.04 19.26
N ALA A 121 -1.06 -11.99 18.69
CA ALA A 121 -0.56 -12.89 17.66
C ALA A 121 -0.17 -12.13 16.37
N GLU A 122 -0.97 -11.15 15.95
CA GLU A 122 -0.67 -10.31 14.80
C GLU A 122 0.55 -9.42 15.06
N CYS A 123 0.65 -8.82 16.25
CA CYS A 123 1.80 -8.04 16.69
C CYS A 123 3.08 -8.90 16.70
N ALA A 124 3.02 -10.10 17.26
CA ALA A 124 4.13 -11.05 17.27
C ALA A 124 4.56 -11.43 15.84
N TRP A 125 3.59 -11.65 14.95
CA TRP A 125 3.87 -11.91 13.54
C TRP A 125 4.55 -10.72 12.86
N ARG A 126 4.05 -9.49 13.03
CA ARG A 126 4.67 -8.28 12.45
C ARG A 126 6.08 -8.04 13.01
N SER A 127 6.28 -8.26 14.31
CA SER A 127 7.59 -8.20 14.95
C SER A 127 8.56 -9.19 14.31
N ASN A 128 8.14 -10.45 14.14
CA ASN A 128 8.95 -11.46 13.46
C ASN A 128 9.21 -11.09 11.99
N ALA A 129 8.20 -10.58 11.28
CA ALA A 129 8.34 -10.19 9.88
C ALA A 129 9.35 -9.05 9.67
N LEU A 130 9.36 -8.07 10.58
CA LEU A 130 10.23 -6.90 10.54
C LEU A 130 11.60 -7.14 11.21
N SER A 131 11.78 -8.27 11.89
CA SER A 131 12.99 -8.58 12.67
C SER A 131 14.29 -8.48 11.87
N LEU A 132 14.30 -8.95 10.62
CA LEU A 132 15.49 -8.98 9.79
C LEU A 132 15.90 -7.57 9.35
N ILE A 133 14.95 -6.76 8.85
CA ILE A 133 15.28 -5.41 8.40
C ILE A 133 15.64 -4.51 9.59
N TYR A 134 14.95 -4.64 10.73
CA TYR A 134 15.26 -3.85 11.92
C TYR A 134 16.61 -4.20 12.54
N SER A 135 17.08 -5.46 12.48
CA SER A 135 18.41 -5.81 12.98
C SER A 135 19.55 -5.16 12.18
N GLN A 136 19.31 -4.79 10.91
CA GLN A 136 20.28 -4.07 10.08
C GLN A 136 20.24 -2.55 10.31
N LEU A 137 19.10 -2.02 10.73
CA LEU A 137 18.90 -0.58 10.94
C LEU A 137 19.29 -0.10 12.33
N LEU A 138 19.28 -0.99 13.33
CA LEU A 138 19.71 -0.65 14.69
C LEU A 138 21.22 -0.89 14.81
N PRO A 139 21.97 0.00 15.47
CA PRO A 139 23.34 -0.29 15.88
C PRO A 139 23.32 -1.59 16.69
N PRO A 140 24.34 -2.46 16.56
CA PRO A 140 24.45 -3.69 17.33
C PRO A 140 24.61 -3.33 18.81
N THR A 141 23.49 -3.19 19.53
CA THR A 141 23.47 -3.11 20.98
C THR A 141 23.72 -4.54 21.44
N GLY A 142 24.96 -4.84 21.81
CA GLY A 142 25.48 -6.20 21.96
C GLY A 142 24.88 -7.07 23.07
N HIS A 143 23.62 -6.90 23.46
CA HIS A 143 22.98 -7.62 24.55
C HIS A 143 21.63 -8.21 24.12
N ASN A 144 21.49 -9.53 24.26
CA ASN A 144 20.26 -10.32 24.03
C ASN A 144 19.14 -10.01 25.05
N ALA A 145 19.17 -8.85 25.71
CA ALA A 145 18.15 -8.46 26.67
C ALA A 145 16.90 -7.99 25.91
N VAL A 146 15.72 -8.39 26.39
CA VAL A 146 14.44 -7.85 25.90
C VAL A 146 14.52 -6.33 26.00
N PRO A 147 14.40 -5.58 24.89
CA PRO A 147 14.59 -4.15 24.91
C PRO A 147 13.46 -3.52 25.72
N ILE A 148 13.81 -2.98 26.89
CA ILE A 148 12.88 -2.17 27.69
C ILE A 148 12.54 -0.93 26.85
N PRO A 149 11.24 -0.62 26.63
CA PRO A 149 10.85 0.58 25.90
C PRO A 149 11.47 1.81 26.55
N ARG A 150 12.10 2.66 25.73
CA ARG A 150 12.61 3.95 26.21
C ARG A 150 11.43 4.81 26.67
N LEU A 151 11.65 5.64 27.70
CA LEU A 151 10.63 6.58 28.19
C LEU A 151 10.04 7.44 27.05
N THR A 152 10.90 7.89 26.12
CA THR A 152 10.47 8.64 24.94
C THR A 152 9.41 7.91 24.12
N LEU A 153 9.58 6.60 23.92
CA LEU A 153 8.63 5.79 23.18
C LEU A 153 7.31 5.63 23.94
N LEU A 154 7.35 5.45 25.27
CA LEU A 154 6.14 5.40 26.10
C LEU A 154 5.36 6.72 26.04
N CYS A 155 6.06 7.86 26.05
CA CYS A 155 5.42 9.17 25.88
C CYS A 155 4.77 9.31 24.50
N LEU A 156 5.43 8.85 23.43
CA LEU A 156 4.88 8.88 22.07
C LEU A 156 3.66 7.98 21.92
N GLN A 157 3.68 6.80 22.55
CA GLN A 157 2.52 5.90 22.60
C GLN A 157 1.34 6.56 23.30
N TYR A 158 1.60 7.22 24.43
CA TYR A 158 0.55 7.96 25.13
C TYR A 158 -0.01 9.09 24.26
N LEU A 159 0.85 9.86 23.59
CA LEU A 159 0.41 10.90 22.66
C LEU A 159 -0.45 10.31 21.53
N ASP A 160 -0.01 9.26 20.83
CA ASP A 160 -0.81 8.64 19.77
C ASP A 160 -2.15 8.12 20.30
N SER A 161 -2.19 7.62 21.54
CA SER A 161 -3.42 7.15 22.18
C SER A 161 -4.46 8.26 22.39
N LEU A 162 -4.02 9.49 22.68
CA LEU A 162 -4.90 10.66 22.84
C LEU A 162 -5.56 11.06 21.51
N TYR A 163 -4.90 10.79 20.39
CA TYR A 163 -5.40 11.10 19.05
C TYR A 163 -5.91 9.86 18.30
N SER A 164 -6.40 8.83 19.00
CA SER A 164 -6.83 7.57 18.38
C SER A 164 -8.10 7.69 17.51
N ALA A 165 -8.94 8.70 17.76
CA ALA A 165 -10.17 8.90 17.00
C ALA A 165 -9.87 9.24 15.53
N GLN A 166 -10.66 8.70 14.59
CA GLN A 166 -10.47 8.91 13.16
C GLN A 166 -10.41 10.41 12.81
N ASP A 167 -11.29 11.20 13.43
CA ASP A 167 -11.39 12.66 13.25
C ASP A 167 -10.23 13.43 13.89
N ALA A 168 -9.47 12.80 14.79
CA ALA A 168 -8.30 13.41 15.45
C ALA A 168 -7.02 13.32 14.60
N SER A 169 -7.08 12.78 13.38
CA SER A 169 -5.90 12.67 12.49
C SER A 169 -5.35 14.04 12.09
N GLU A 170 -6.23 15.01 11.81
CA GLU A 170 -5.84 16.39 11.47
C GLU A 170 -5.27 17.10 12.69
N ALA A 171 -5.93 16.98 13.85
CA ALA A 171 -5.43 17.52 15.11
C ALA A 171 -4.06 16.94 15.48
N PHE A 172 -3.81 15.64 15.26
CA PHE A 172 -2.48 15.05 15.47
C PHE A 172 -1.42 15.69 14.56
N ALA A 173 -1.75 15.93 13.29
CA ALA A 173 -0.86 16.54 12.32
C ALA A 173 -0.52 18.00 12.69
N GLU A 174 -1.46 18.74 13.25
CA GLU A 174 -1.30 20.15 13.61
C GLU A 174 -0.68 20.34 15.01
N ASP A 175 -1.12 19.56 16.00
CA ASP A 175 -0.76 19.76 17.41
C ASP A 175 0.53 19.06 17.82
N VAL A 176 0.87 17.93 17.16
CA VAL A 176 1.96 17.05 17.62
C VAL A 176 3.16 17.10 16.68
N ILE A 177 2.92 16.93 15.38
CA ILE A 177 3.99 16.79 14.38
C ILE A 177 4.98 17.97 14.39
N PRO A 178 4.57 19.25 14.44
CA PRO A 178 5.51 20.38 14.41
C PRO A 178 6.54 20.35 15.53
N TYR A 179 6.20 19.75 16.67
CA TYR A 179 7.04 19.69 17.85
C TYR A 179 7.85 18.40 17.96
N LEU A 180 7.59 17.40 17.11
CA LEU A 180 8.33 16.14 17.09
C LEU A 180 9.53 16.23 16.13
N PRO A 181 10.77 16.04 16.61
CA PRO A 181 11.93 15.85 15.75
C PRO A 181 11.80 14.61 14.85
N GLY A 182 12.42 14.65 13.66
CA GLY A 182 12.36 13.57 12.67
C GLY A 182 12.72 12.18 13.23
N HIS A 183 13.76 12.08 14.06
CA HIS A 183 14.15 10.80 14.67
C HIS A 183 13.07 10.23 15.61
N LEU A 184 12.32 11.06 16.35
CA LEU A 184 11.21 10.60 17.20
C LEU A 184 9.99 10.20 16.36
N ARG A 185 9.71 10.92 15.27
CA ARG A 185 8.66 10.53 14.31
C ARG A 185 8.99 9.17 13.68
N ARG A 186 10.27 8.90 13.39
CA ARG A 186 10.74 7.61 12.88
C ARG A 186 10.55 6.51 13.91
N ASP A 187 10.92 6.75 15.16
CA ASP A 187 10.74 5.78 16.24
C ASP A 187 9.27 5.43 16.47
N LEU A 188 8.38 6.43 16.45
CA LEU A 188 6.92 6.23 16.50
C LEU A 188 6.44 5.39 15.31
N MET A 189 6.84 5.75 14.08
CA MET A 189 6.48 5.01 12.87
C MET A 189 6.91 3.53 12.95
N ARG A 190 8.13 3.23 13.40
CA ARG A 190 8.64 1.86 13.55
C ARG A 190 7.87 1.07 14.59
N TRP A 191 7.55 1.70 15.72
CA TRP A 191 6.78 1.05 16.79
C TRP A 191 5.35 0.76 16.34
N SER A 192 4.67 1.75 15.76
CA SER A 192 3.30 1.58 15.26
C SER A 192 3.24 0.52 14.17
N ALA A 193 4.26 0.39 13.31
CA ALA A 193 4.30 -0.67 12.30
C ALA A 193 4.20 -2.10 12.90
N VAL A 194 4.69 -2.31 14.13
CA VAL A 194 4.61 -3.60 14.84
C VAL A 194 3.33 -3.71 15.64
N HIS A 195 3.00 -2.70 16.45
CA HIS A 195 1.97 -2.80 17.48
C HIS A 195 0.59 -2.36 16.99
N ASP A 196 0.49 -1.17 16.40
CA ASP A 196 -0.77 -0.62 15.89
C ASP A 196 -0.53 0.20 14.61
N PRO A 197 -0.60 -0.42 13.42
CA PRO A 197 -0.28 0.25 12.17
C PRO A 197 -1.09 1.52 11.95
N LEU A 198 -0.38 2.61 11.64
CA LEU A 198 -0.99 3.92 11.44
C LEU A 198 -1.86 3.94 10.17
N PRO A 199 -3.00 4.66 10.19
CA PRO A 199 -3.76 4.92 8.98
C PRO A 199 -2.95 5.79 8.02
N THR A 200 -3.30 5.73 6.73
CA THR A 200 -2.62 6.47 5.65
C THR A 200 -2.46 7.97 5.98
N THR A 201 -3.49 8.62 6.54
CA THR A 201 -3.48 10.05 6.89
C THR A 201 -2.41 10.39 7.94
N LYS A 202 -2.41 9.68 9.09
CA LYS A 202 -1.41 9.88 10.16
C LYS A 202 0.01 9.53 9.70
N LEU A 203 0.17 8.46 8.93
CA LEU A 203 1.48 8.04 8.41
C LEU A 203 2.11 9.13 7.53
N PHE A 204 1.34 9.72 6.62
CA PHE A 204 1.83 10.79 5.76
C PHE A 204 1.89 12.16 6.47
N ALA A 205 1.20 12.34 7.60
CA ALA A 205 1.41 13.49 8.48
C ALA A 205 2.76 13.42 9.22
N LEU A 206 3.22 12.21 9.59
CA LEU A 206 4.57 12.03 10.15
C LEU A 206 5.65 12.31 9.11
N ALA A 207 5.42 11.91 7.86
CA ALA A 207 6.33 12.09 6.74
C ALA A 207 6.54 13.57 6.40
N GLU A 208 7.79 13.94 6.08
CA GLU A 208 8.12 15.27 5.59
C GLU A 208 7.64 15.46 4.15
N SER A 209 7.86 16.65 3.56
CA SER A 209 7.52 16.92 2.16
C SER A 209 8.15 15.94 1.15
N GLY A 210 9.23 15.26 1.55
CA GLY A 210 9.87 14.18 0.78
C GLY A 210 9.13 12.84 0.81
N GLY A 211 8.07 12.70 1.62
CA GLY A 211 7.30 11.47 1.76
C GLY A 211 7.97 10.40 2.63
N HIS A 212 8.97 10.77 3.43
CA HIS A 212 9.67 9.90 4.38
C HIS A 212 10.00 10.67 5.66
N VAL A 213 10.46 9.95 6.69
CA VAL A 213 10.89 10.48 7.97
C VAL A 213 12.34 10.09 8.21
N ASP A 214 13.25 11.06 8.25
CA ASP A 214 14.67 10.80 8.53
C ASP A 214 15.27 9.70 7.63
N GLY A 215 14.98 9.78 6.32
CA GLY A 215 15.38 8.82 5.30
C GLY A 215 14.59 7.50 5.26
N GLU A 216 13.56 7.31 6.09
CA GLU A 216 12.83 6.05 6.22
C GLU A 216 11.32 6.19 5.98
N LEU A 217 10.71 5.17 5.36
CA LEU A 217 9.27 5.04 5.24
C LEU A 217 8.84 3.58 5.50
N VAL A 218 7.93 3.39 6.46
CA VAL A 218 7.32 2.09 6.79
C VAL A 218 5.82 2.14 6.55
N VAL A 219 5.33 1.29 5.65
CA VAL A 219 3.91 1.23 5.27
C VAL A 219 3.39 -0.17 5.54
N VAL A 220 2.39 -0.26 6.41
CA VAL A 220 1.79 -1.53 6.81
C VAL A 220 0.31 -1.56 6.41
N GLY A 221 -0.03 -2.50 5.54
CA GLY A 221 -1.39 -2.78 5.11
C GLY A 221 -2.13 -3.67 6.12
N PRO A 222 -3.48 -3.70 6.08
CA PRO A 222 -4.33 -2.99 5.12
C PRO A 222 -4.63 -1.53 5.49
N ARG A 223 -4.18 -1.05 6.65
CA ARG A 223 -4.51 0.28 7.18
C ARG A 223 -3.85 1.44 6.42
N ALA A 224 -2.63 1.23 5.95
CA ALA A 224 -1.92 2.17 5.11
C ALA A 224 -1.81 1.67 3.66
N SER A 225 -1.88 2.60 2.71
CA SER A 225 -1.61 2.32 1.30
C SER A 225 -0.64 3.34 0.73
N LEU A 226 0.14 2.92 -0.26
CA LEU A 226 1.16 3.77 -0.88
C LEU A 226 0.55 4.55 -2.06
N PRO A 227 0.49 5.90 -2.01
CA PRO A 227 -0.02 6.68 -3.12
C PRO A 227 0.82 6.49 -4.38
N ARG A 228 0.18 6.39 -5.55
CA ARG A 228 0.85 6.10 -6.84
C ARG A 228 1.93 7.10 -7.26
N ASN A 229 1.96 8.27 -6.65
CA ASN A 229 2.87 9.36 -7.00
C ASN A 229 3.72 9.82 -5.81
N VAL A 230 3.80 9.03 -4.73
CA VAL A 230 4.51 9.42 -3.50
C VAL A 230 6.00 9.74 -3.76
N PHE A 231 6.65 8.99 -4.65
CA PHE A 231 8.07 9.16 -4.97
C PHE A 231 8.32 10.06 -6.18
N LYS A 232 7.27 10.51 -6.86
CA LYS A 232 7.45 11.47 -7.94
C LYS A 232 7.75 12.79 -7.29
N THR A 233 9.01 13.20 -7.32
CA THR A 233 9.47 14.52 -6.87
C THR A 233 8.45 15.53 -7.31
N ARG A 234 7.70 16.07 -6.34
CA ARG A 234 6.82 17.18 -6.60
C ARG A 234 7.80 18.29 -6.89
N ARG A 235 8.06 18.57 -8.18
CA ARG A 235 8.86 19.74 -8.56
C ARG A 235 8.26 20.86 -7.72
N PRO A 236 9.05 21.53 -6.85
CA PRO A 236 8.53 22.62 -6.05
C PRO A 236 7.84 23.49 -7.09
N SER A 237 6.51 23.50 -7.03
CA SER A 237 5.74 24.35 -7.93
C SER A 237 6.23 25.70 -7.49
N HIS A 238 7.16 26.28 -8.27
CA HIS A 238 7.67 27.62 -8.07
C HIS A 238 6.44 28.39 -7.67
N ALA A 239 6.38 28.75 -6.38
CA ALA A 239 5.31 29.57 -5.89
C ALA A 239 5.38 30.74 -6.86
N SER A 240 4.38 30.85 -7.73
CA SER A 240 4.23 32.05 -8.54
C SER A 240 4.38 33.16 -7.52
N PRO A 241 5.30 34.12 -7.71
CA PRO A 241 5.37 35.30 -6.88
C PRO A 241 4.08 36.08 -7.17
N ALA A 242 2.98 35.63 -6.58
CA ALA A 242 1.70 36.30 -6.62
C ALA A 242 1.85 37.46 -5.65
N HIS A 243 2.33 38.57 -6.20
CA HIS A 243 2.00 39.93 -5.77
C HIS A 243 1.82 40.13 -4.26
N SER A 244 2.93 40.18 -3.53
CA SER A 244 3.08 41.11 -2.42
C SER A 244 3.95 42.29 -2.89
N GLN A 245 3.49 42.99 -3.93
CA GLN A 245 3.77 44.41 -4.08
C GLN A 245 2.85 45.14 -3.11
N ILE A 246 3.21 45.19 -1.83
CA ILE A 246 2.69 46.20 -0.91
C ILE A 246 3.90 46.76 -0.17
N ASP A 247 4.23 48.00 -0.55
CA ASP A 247 5.04 49.00 0.15
C ASP A 247 5.78 48.53 1.41
N SER A 248 7.08 48.29 1.26
CA SER A 248 8.02 48.49 2.37
C SER A 248 8.53 49.92 2.27
N THR A 249 7.82 50.81 2.97
CA THR A 249 8.37 52.08 3.46
C THR A 249 9.61 51.78 4.30
N ALA A 250 10.68 52.51 4.00
CA ALA A 250 11.93 52.49 4.73
C ALA A 250 11.74 52.95 6.18
N GLU A 251 12.03 52.07 7.14
CA GLU A 251 12.51 52.43 8.48
C GLU A 251 13.73 51.52 8.74
N GLU A 252 14.94 52.07 8.60
CA GLU A 252 15.82 52.40 9.73
C GLU A 252 15.91 51.22 10.72
N GLY A 253 16.93 50.37 10.62
CA GLY A 253 18.27 50.73 11.08
C GLY A 253 18.45 50.34 12.56
N GLY A 254 18.27 49.06 12.89
CA GLY A 254 18.66 48.49 14.19
C GLY A 254 19.92 47.63 14.03
N PRO A 255 21.12 48.11 14.42
CA PRO A 255 22.36 47.38 14.28
C PRO A 255 22.65 46.58 15.56
N ASP A 256 21.88 45.52 15.85
CA ASP A 256 22.17 44.61 16.98
C ASP A 256 21.58 43.19 16.74
N ALA A 257 21.48 42.74 15.48
CA ALA A 257 21.35 41.32 15.21
C ALA A 257 22.76 40.72 15.17
N GLU A 258 23.35 40.59 16.36
CA GLU A 258 24.56 39.81 16.58
C GLU A 258 24.37 38.41 15.98
N ASP A 259 24.90 38.22 14.78
CA ASP A 259 25.74 37.10 14.36
C ASP A 259 25.94 36.03 15.45
N SER A 260 24.91 35.26 15.75
CA SER A 260 25.00 34.08 16.60
C SER A 260 25.61 32.94 15.77
N TRP A 261 26.93 32.99 15.59
CA TRP A 261 27.74 32.01 14.85
C TRP A 261 27.59 30.55 15.35
N ASP A 262 26.97 30.32 16.52
CA ASP A 262 26.78 28.99 17.11
C ASP A 262 25.40 28.37 16.89
N SER A 263 24.46 29.05 16.22
CA SER A 263 23.18 28.45 15.85
C SER A 263 23.27 28.04 14.38
N PRO A 264 23.41 26.74 14.03
CA PRO A 264 23.32 26.32 12.64
C PRO A 264 22.01 26.87 12.10
N SER A 265 22.08 27.76 11.12
CA SER A 265 20.94 28.40 10.48
C SER A 265 19.93 27.30 10.14
N PHE A 266 18.85 27.26 10.90
CA PHE A 266 17.86 26.17 10.87
C PHE A 266 17.27 25.97 9.46
N ASP A 267 17.40 26.97 8.60
CA ASP A 267 16.79 27.07 7.28
C ASP A 267 17.50 26.32 6.14
N GLU A 268 18.71 25.76 6.35
CA GLU A 268 19.41 25.05 5.27
C GLU A 268 19.78 23.60 5.62
N ARG A 269 18.88 22.90 6.33
CA ARG A 269 18.98 21.44 6.42
C ARG A 269 18.63 20.84 5.06
N VAL A 270 19.65 20.47 4.31
CA VAL A 270 19.50 19.66 3.08
C VAL A 270 18.69 18.41 3.45
N PRO A 271 17.51 18.17 2.86
CA PRO A 271 16.69 17.03 3.21
C PRO A 271 17.45 15.74 2.91
N GLN A 272 17.54 14.86 3.90
CA GLN A 272 18.24 13.60 3.77
C GLN A 272 17.53 12.72 2.73
N PRO A 273 18.25 12.11 1.77
CA PRO A 273 17.60 11.25 0.79
C PRO A 273 16.97 10.02 1.45
N MET A 274 15.90 9.52 0.87
CA MET A 274 15.27 8.28 1.30
C MET A 274 16.19 7.08 1.07
N GLN A 275 16.51 6.36 2.15
CA GLN A 275 17.43 5.21 2.17
C GLN A 275 16.71 3.90 2.51
N THR A 276 15.64 3.97 3.30
CA THR A 276 14.93 2.80 3.81
C THR A 276 13.47 2.81 3.41
N LEU A 277 13.01 1.72 2.79
CA LEU A 277 11.61 1.51 2.43
C LEU A 277 11.15 0.13 2.91
N ILE A 278 10.11 0.11 3.75
CA ILE A 278 9.52 -1.12 4.29
C ILE A 278 8.04 -1.15 3.93
N LEU A 279 7.63 -2.17 3.19
CA LEU A 279 6.26 -2.37 2.70
C LEU A 279 5.77 -3.73 3.18
N LEU A 280 4.82 -3.75 4.11
CA LEU A 280 4.29 -4.98 4.72
C LEU A 280 2.81 -5.14 4.41
N SER A 281 2.41 -6.27 3.82
CA SER A 281 1.00 -6.60 3.55
C SER A 281 0.24 -5.56 2.72
N ILE A 282 0.94 -4.81 1.87
CA ILE A 282 0.32 -3.81 0.99
C ILE A 282 0.22 -4.28 -0.46
N THR A 283 -0.78 -3.77 -1.18
CA THR A 283 -0.79 -3.90 -2.64
C THR A 283 0.24 -2.95 -3.25
N LEU A 284 1.16 -3.49 -4.05
CA LEU A 284 2.23 -2.71 -4.68
C LEU A 284 2.00 -2.61 -6.20
N PRO A 285 1.48 -1.47 -6.71
CA PRO A 285 1.37 -1.26 -8.13
C PRO A 285 2.75 -1.26 -8.80
N VAL A 286 2.85 -1.87 -9.98
CA VAL A 286 4.11 -1.93 -10.76
C VAL A 286 4.69 -0.53 -11.00
N ASN A 287 3.85 0.45 -11.28
CA ASN A 287 4.29 1.83 -11.52
C ASN A 287 4.94 2.45 -10.29
N THR A 288 4.50 2.07 -9.09
CA THR A 288 5.08 2.56 -7.84
C THR A 288 6.45 1.94 -7.61
N LEU A 289 6.62 0.63 -7.88
CA LEU A 289 7.91 -0.06 -7.83
C LEU A 289 8.94 0.57 -8.77
N LEU A 290 8.53 0.92 -9.98
CA LEU A 290 9.40 1.59 -10.97
C LEU A 290 9.75 3.04 -10.62
N SER A 291 9.06 3.62 -9.63
CA SER A 291 9.33 4.97 -9.13
C SER A 291 10.09 4.99 -7.81
N PHE A 292 10.58 3.84 -7.33
CA PHE A 292 11.37 3.79 -6.11
C PHE A 292 12.61 4.68 -6.21
N PRO A 293 12.98 5.41 -5.14
CA PRO A 293 14.18 6.23 -5.15
C PRO A 293 15.43 5.37 -5.40
N PRO A 294 16.34 5.77 -6.31
CA PRO A 294 17.58 5.02 -6.57
C PRO A 294 18.57 5.08 -5.38
N THR A 295 18.30 5.96 -4.40
CA THR A 295 19.06 6.14 -3.16
C THR A 295 18.76 5.07 -2.10
N LEU A 296 17.80 4.17 -2.36
CA LEU A 296 17.46 3.11 -1.42
C LEU A 296 18.62 2.13 -1.22
N THR A 297 18.99 1.94 0.04
CA THR A 297 19.97 0.96 0.52
C THR A 297 19.30 -0.19 1.25
N HIS A 298 18.15 0.04 1.88
CA HIS A 298 17.39 -0.94 2.64
C HIS A 298 15.96 -1.04 2.07
N LEU A 299 15.60 -2.22 1.58
CA LEU A 299 14.28 -2.46 1.00
C LEU A 299 13.67 -3.74 1.57
N ALA A 300 12.50 -3.62 2.19
CA ALA A 300 11.70 -4.75 2.63
C ALA A 300 10.34 -4.75 1.92
N LEU A 301 10.02 -5.83 1.22
CA LEU A 301 8.77 -6.08 0.49
C LEU A 301 8.14 -7.34 1.06
N LEU A 302 7.42 -7.21 2.16
CA LEU A 302 7.01 -8.32 3.02
C LEU A 302 5.54 -8.68 2.80
N ALA A 303 5.25 -9.98 2.68
CA ALA A 303 3.88 -10.52 2.63
C ALA A 303 2.97 -9.80 1.61
N LEU A 304 3.48 -9.47 0.42
CA LEU A 304 2.67 -8.78 -0.60
C LEU A 304 1.55 -9.73 -1.09
N PRO A 305 0.30 -9.24 -1.20
CA PRO A 305 -0.84 -10.07 -1.58
C PRO A 305 -0.81 -10.50 -3.05
N ALA A 306 -0.01 -9.83 -3.89
CA ALA A 306 0.09 -10.10 -5.32
C ALA A 306 1.57 -10.16 -5.77
N PRO A 307 1.89 -10.95 -6.82
CA PRO A 307 3.21 -11.01 -7.39
C PRO A 307 3.72 -9.64 -7.83
N SER A 308 4.95 -9.31 -7.44
CA SER A 308 5.59 -8.04 -7.80
C SER A 308 6.82 -8.29 -8.70
N PRO A 309 7.07 -7.44 -9.71
CA PRO A 309 8.16 -7.65 -10.68
C PRO A 309 9.53 -7.29 -10.09
N ILE A 310 9.97 -8.03 -9.07
CA ILE A 310 11.23 -7.79 -8.35
C ILE A 310 12.47 -7.88 -9.24
N PHE A 311 12.41 -8.63 -10.34
CA PHE A 311 13.47 -8.71 -11.35
C PHE A 311 13.83 -7.37 -12.00
N ARG A 312 12.99 -6.34 -11.84
CA ARG A 312 13.28 -4.97 -12.31
C ARG A 312 14.06 -4.14 -11.30
N LEU A 313 14.04 -4.51 -10.01
CA LEU A 313 14.67 -3.74 -8.94
C LEU A 313 16.17 -3.52 -9.12
N PRO A 314 16.98 -4.46 -9.68
CA PRO A 314 18.40 -4.18 -9.92
C PRO A 314 18.68 -2.98 -10.82
N ARG A 315 17.73 -2.62 -11.69
CA ARG A 315 17.84 -1.43 -12.55
C ARG A 315 17.32 -0.16 -11.88
N VAL A 316 16.36 -0.29 -10.98
CA VAL A 316 15.70 0.86 -10.32
C VAL A 316 16.47 1.29 -9.07
N CYS A 317 16.86 0.32 -8.24
CA CYS A 317 17.54 0.53 -6.97
C CYS A 317 18.86 -0.26 -6.96
N PRO A 318 19.92 0.25 -7.63
CA PRO A 318 21.19 -0.46 -7.73
C PRO A 318 22.00 -0.44 -6.42
N LEU A 319 21.65 0.43 -5.47
CA LEU A 319 22.39 0.66 -4.22
C LEU A 319 21.92 -0.21 -3.04
N ILE A 320 21.00 -1.16 -3.28
CA ILE A 320 20.46 -2.00 -2.21
C ILE A 320 21.57 -2.84 -1.57
N GLU A 321 21.69 -2.70 -0.26
CA GLU A 321 22.56 -3.50 0.61
C GLU A 321 21.76 -4.59 1.34
N VAL A 322 20.51 -4.29 1.73
CA VAL A 322 19.62 -5.23 2.40
C VAL A 322 18.32 -5.33 1.63
N LEU A 323 18.01 -6.53 1.13
CA LEU A 323 16.76 -6.84 0.48
C LEU A 323 16.00 -7.91 1.26
N ASP A 324 14.85 -7.57 1.84
CA ASP A 324 13.98 -8.53 2.50
C ASP A 324 12.71 -8.74 1.68
N ILE A 325 12.52 -9.95 1.13
CA ILE A 325 11.32 -10.35 0.39
C ILE A 325 10.61 -11.52 1.08
N SER A 326 10.75 -11.61 2.39
CA SER A 326 10.15 -12.66 3.22
C SER A 326 8.61 -12.69 3.14
N PHE A 327 8.04 -13.85 3.42
CA PHE A 327 6.60 -14.16 3.50
C PHE A 327 5.83 -13.98 2.19
N ASN A 328 6.53 -13.90 1.05
CA ASN A 328 5.91 -13.84 -0.27
C ASN A 328 5.74 -15.24 -0.87
N ASN A 329 4.60 -15.88 -0.60
CA ASN A 329 4.29 -17.25 -1.05
C ASN A 329 4.18 -17.39 -2.58
N TRP A 330 4.19 -16.29 -3.33
CA TRP A 330 4.20 -16.30 -4.79
C TRP A 330 5.60 -16.51 -5.37
N LEU A 331 6.66 -16.43 -4.57
CA LEU A 331 8.04 -16.66 -5.03
C LEU A 331 8.35 -18.13 -5.32
N SER A 332 7.75 -19.06 -4.57
CA SER A 332 7.90 -20.50 -4.75
C SER A 332 7.01 -21.08 -5.86
N LYS A 333 6.01 -20.32 -6.32
CA LYS A 333 5.08 -20.79 -7.34
C LYS A 333 5.71 -20.67 -8.73
N PRO A 334 5.82 -21.76 -9.51
CA PRO A 334 6.25 -21.65 -10.90
C PRO A 334 5.25 -20.77 -11.66
N HIS A 335 5.76 -19.84 -12.46
CA HIS A 335 4.94 -19.10 -13.42
C HIS A 335 4.69 -19.95 -14.66
N ALA A 336 3.72 -19.52 -15.49
CA ALA A 336 3.36 -20.21 -16.73
C ALA A 336 4.57 -20.46 -17.66
N ASP A 337 5.59 -19.59 -17.59
CA ASP A 337 6.82 -19.68 -18.37
C ASP A 337 7.87 -20.64 -17.78
N SER A 338 7.49 -21.49 -16.82
CA SER A 338 8.33 -22.46 -16.08
C SER A 338 9.46 -21.87 -15.24
N GLN A 339 9.83 -20.60 -15.43
CA GLN A 339 10.87 -19.94 -14.64
C GLN A 339 10.29 -19.28 -13.38
N SER A 340 10.99 -19.43 -12.26
CA SER A 340 10.65 -18.70 -11.03
C SER A 340 10.99 -17.21 -11.19
N VAL A 341 10.28 -16.34 -10.46
CA VAL A 341 10.50 -14.89 -10.53
C VAL A 341 11.94 -14.53 -10.16
N LEU A 342 12.53 -15.27 -9.22
CA LEU A 342 13.92 -15.10 -8.77
C LEU A 342 14.95 -15.52 -9.83
N GLU A 343 14.57 -16.41 -10.74
CA GLU A 343 15.48 -16.85 -11.80
C GLU A 343 15.76 -15.76 -12.82
N ARG A 344 14.82 -14.83 -12.95
CA ARG A 344 14.86 -13.71 -13.89
C ARG A 344 15.65 -12.52 -13.33
N VAL A 345 16.02 -12.56 -12.05
CA VAL A 345 16.75 -11.47 -11.40
C VAL A 345 18.21 -11.53 -11.83
N GLU A 346 18.71 -10.40 -12.35
CA GLU A 346 20.12 -10.19 -12.68
C GLU A 346 20.91 -9.87 -11.37
N TRP A 347 21.23 -10.90 -10.59
CA TRP A 347 21.86 -10.79 -9.26
C TRP A 347 23.26 -10.16 -9.27
N ASP A 348 23.96 -10.26 -10.39
CA ASP A 348 25.26 -9.66 -10.66
C ASP A 348 25.22 -8.12 -10.63
N ARG A 349 24.08 -7.50 -10.96
CA ARG A 349 23.92 -6.04 -10.92
C ARG A 349 23.87 -5.47 -9.51
N TRP A 350 23.56 -6.29 -8.51
CA TRP A 350 23.47 -5.86 -7.12
C TRP A 350 24.80 -6.03 -6.38
N SER A 351 25.84 -5.38 -6.87
CA SER A 351 27.20 -5.46 -6.30
C SER A 351 27.29 -5.11 -4.81
N ARG A 352 26.35 -4.31 -4.28
CA ARG A 352 26.30 -3.88 -2.88
C ARG A 352 25.43 -4.74 -1.97
N LEU A 353 24.66 -5.68 -2.52
CA LEU A 353 23.78 -6.53 -1.73
C LEU A 353 24.63 -7.38 -0.78
N LYS A 354 24.34 -7.25 0.52
CA LYS A 354 24.99 -7.96 1.64
C LYS A 354 24.05 -8.96 2.28
N VAL A 355 22.75 -8.63 2.39
CA VAL A 355 21.76 -9.46 3.07
C VAL A 355 20.52 -9.66 2.20
N LEU A 356 20.07 -10.91 2.06
CA LEU A 356 18.85 -11.30 1.35
C LEU A 356 17.91 -12.10 2.27
N GLY A 357 16.75 -11.55 2.58
CA GLY A 357 15.70 -12.20 3.38
C GLY A 357 14.71 -12.99 2.54
N LEU A 358 14.57 -14.28 2.83
CA LEU A 358 13.68 -15.23 2.15
C LEU A 358 12.78 -16.03 3.12
N LYS A 359 12.63 -15.60 4.37
CA LYS A 359 11.88 -16.34 5.40
C LYS A 359 10.46 -16.61 4.91
N GLY A 360 9.98 -17.85 5.05
CA GLY A 360 8.58 -18.20 4.73
C GLY A 360 8.18 -18.04 3.26
N THR A 361 9.14 -17.93 2.33
CA THR A 361 8.84 -17.85 0.88
C THR A 361 8.69 -19.23 0.23
N GLY A 362 9.29 -20.26 0.84
CA GLY A 362 9.37 -21.62 0.29
C GLY A 362 10.40 -21.79 -0.82
N VAL A 363 11.33 -20.84 -0.98
CA VAL A 363 12.45 -20.92 -1.94
C VAL A 363 13.52 -21.84 -1.35
N GLY A 364 14.09 -22.74 -2.17
CA GLY A 364 15.08 -23.70 -1.75
C GLY A 364 16.52 -23.17 -1.79
N GLU A 365 17.47 -24.01 -1.37
CA GLU A 365 18.91 -23.68 -1.29
C GLU A 365 19.58 -23.43 -2.63
N GLU A 366 18.95 -23.81 -3.75
CA GLU A 366 19.46 -23.52 -5.10
C GLU A 366 19.70 -22.03 -5.33
N ILE A 367 18.91 -21.16 -4.68
CA ILE A 367 19.06 -19.71 -4.79
C ILE A 367 20.41 -19.21 -4.27
N VAL A 368 20.98 -19.88 -3.28
CA VAL A 368 22.25 -19.50 -2.64
C VAL A 368 23.39 -19.53 -3.64
N SER A 369 23.50 -20.64 -4.38
CA SER A 369 24.52 -20.81 -5.42
C SER A 369 24.40 -19.76 -6.53
N ARG A 370 23.19 -19.28 -6.83
CA ARG A 370 22.92 -18.33 -7.90
C ARG A 370 23.23 -16.89 -7.49
N VAL A 371 22.78 -16.49 -6.31
CA VAL A 371 22.99 -15.12 -5.78
C VAL A 371 24.48 -14.85 -5.60
N ASN A 372 25.23 -15.85 -5.13
CA ASN A 372 26.66 -15.74 -4.85
C ASN A 372 27.57 -16.07 -6.03
N LYS A 373 27.01 -16.42 -7.20
CA LYS A 373 27.81 -16.74 -8.38
C LYS A 373 28.67 -15.55 -8.82
N GLY A 374 29.99 -15.69 -8.72
CA GLY A 374 30.96 -14.69 -9.19
C GLY A 374 31.18 -13.52 -8.23
N ARG A 375 30.66 -13.58 -6.99
CA ARG A 375 30.91 -12.57 -5.96
C ARG A 375 32.20 -12.88 -5.19
N TRP A 376 32.86 -11.84 -4.70
CA TRP A 376 34.01 -11.98 -3.79
C TRP A 376 33.60 -12.05 -2.33
N ILE A 377 32.48 -11.41 -1.99
CA ILE A 377 31.88 -11.45 -0.67
C ILE A 377 30.49 -12.05 -0.86
N ASP A 378 30.26 -13.17 -0.20
CA ASP A 378 28.97 -13.84 -0.24
C ASP A 378 27.89 -12.98 0.41
N VAL A 379 26.70 -13.01 -0.19
CA VAL A 379 25.48 -12.46 0.39
C VAL A 379 25.01 -13.39 1.50
N ASP A 380 24.71 -12.83 2.66
CA ASP A 380 24.06 -13.54 3.76
C ASP A 380 22.58 -13.75 3.43
N ILE A 381 22.18 -15.01 3.25
CA ILE A 381 20.83 -15.37 2.83
C ILE A 381 20.08 -15.98 4.02
N VAL A 382 19.10 -15.25 4.52
CA VAL A 382 18.38 -15.59 5.74
C VAL A 382 17.02 -16.21 5.41
N GLY A 383 16.71 -17.37 6.00
CA GLY A 383 15.37 -17.96 5.94
C GLY A 383 15.12 -18.92 4.78
N VAL A 384 16.19 -19.43 4.16
CA VAL A 384 16.12 -20.55 3.22
C VAL A 384 15.77 -21.83 3.99
N VAL A 385 14.92 -22.66 3.40
CA VAL A 385 14.56 -23.95 3.99
C VAL A 385 15.37 -25.04 3.31
N SER A 386 16.15 -25.80 4.09
CA SER A 386 16.82 -26.99 3.57
C SER A 386 15.78 -28.00 3.09
N LEU A 387 16.02 -28.59 1.93
CA LEU A 387 15.13 -29.58 1.31
C LEU A 387 14.76 -30.72 2.28
N GLU A 388 15.71 -31.14 3.11
CA GLU A 388 15.50 -32.17 4.14
C GLU A 388 14.42 -31.76 5.16
N VAL A 389 14.45 -30.50 5.62
CA VAL A 389 13.47 -29.95 6.57
C VAL A 389 12.11 -29.75 5.91
N ALA A 390 12.09 -29.34 4.64
CA ALA A 390 10.84 -29.23 3.88
C ALA A 390 10.16 -30.59 3.69
N LEU A 391 10.93 -31.63 3.39
CA LEU A 391 10.43 -33.00 3.21
C LEU A 391 9.99 -33.63 4.53
N SER A 392 10.69 -33.38 5.64
CA SER A 392 10.27 -33.90 6.96
C SER A 392 8.93 -33.33 7.42
N ASN A 393 8.63 -32.07 7.07
CA ASN A 393 7.36 -31.44 7.43
C ASN A 393 6.18 -31.99 6.61
N LEU A 394 6.41 -32.49 5.40
CA LEU A 394 5.36 -33.12 4.58
C LEU A 394 5.01 -34.54 5.03
N SER A 395 5.87 -35.20 5.81
CA SER A 395 5.65 -36.58 6.28
C SER A 395 4.75 -36.67 7.52
N LEU A 396 4.44 -35.57 8.20
CA LEU A 396 3.71 -35.58 9.48
C LEU A 396 2.20 -35.32 9.36
N ASP A 397 1.71 -34.99 8.16
CA ASP A 397 0.30 -34.66 7.92
C ASP A 397 -0.51 -35.80 7.22
N PHE A 398 0.00 -37.04 7.22
CA PHE A 398 -0.67 -38.21 6.65
C PHE A 398 -1.17 -39.23 7.67
#